data_AF-A0Y5Q6-F1
#
_entry.id   AF-A0Y5Q6-F1
#
_cell.length_a   1.000
_cell.length_b   1.000
_cell.length_c   1.000
_cell.angle_alpha   90.00
_cell.angle_beta   90.00
_cell.angle_gamma   90.00
#
_symmetry.space_group_name_H-M   'P 1'
#
loop_
_entity.id
_entity.type
_entity.pdbx_description
1 polymer ?
#
loop_
_entity_poly.entity_id
_entity_poly.type
_entity_poly.pdbx_seq_one_letter_code
_entity_poly.pdbx_strand_id
1 'polypeptide(L)' 'MKTSFTINRITTSSGIFRVKGLWCTQYENIDSVEITSLQIMGTDGWVRISHQYEENAQCIETLLPAL' A
#
# COMPACT_ATOMS: atom_id res chain seq x y z
N MET A 1 0.08 17.19 -11.88
CA MET A 1 1.07 17.38 -10.80
C MET A 1 0.97 16.17 -9.90
N LYS A 2 2.10 15.56 -9.52
CA LYS A 2 2.10 14.47 -8.54
C LYS A 2 2.09 15.07 -7.14
N THR A 3 1.14 14.67 -6.31
CA THR A 3 1.00 15.09 -4.92
C THR A 3 1.27 13.89 -4.03
N SER A 4 2.13 14.05 -3.03
CA SER A 4 2.39 12.98 -2.07
C SER A 4 1.22 12.79 -1.11
N PHE A 5 0.98 11.54 -0.72
CA PHE A 5 0.02 11.23 0.34
C PHE A 5 0.64 10.26 1.34
N THR A 6 0.09 10.27 2.56
CA THR A 6 0.42 9.30 3.60
C THR A 6 -0.86 8.92 4.33
N ILE A 7 -1.18 7.63 4.32
CA ILE A 7 -2.22 7.04 5.13
C ILE A 7 -1.52 6.35 6.30
N ASN A 8 -1.61 6.95 7.49
CA ASN A 8 -0.91 6.44 8.67
C ASN A 8 -1.48 5.13 9.21
N ARG A 9 -2.77 4.90 8.98
CA ARG A 9 -3.51 3.72 9.42
C ARG A 9 -4.74 3.51 8.52
N ILE A 10 -4.82 2.36 7.87
CA ILE A 10 -6.02 1.84 7.22
C ILE A 10 -6.28 0.44 7.74
N THR A 11 -7.48 0.20 8.26
CA THR A 11 -7.87 -1.10 8.79
C THR A 11 -8.64 -1.86 7.72
N THR A 12 -8.22 -3.09 7.43
CA THR A 12 -8.84 -3.98 6.44
C THR A 12 -9.03 -5.37 7.06
N SER A 13 -9.76 -6.26 6.37
CA SER A 13 -9.87 -7.66 6.75
C SER A 13 -8.51 -8.39 6.71
N SER A 14 -7.57 -7.93 5.89
CA SER A 14 -6.22 -8.49 5.75
C SER A 14 -5.20 -7.90 6.73
N GLY A 15 -5.60 -6.93 7.57
CA GLY A 15 -4.73 -6.30 8.56
C GLY A 15 -4.78 -4.78 8.57
N ILE A 16 -3.90 -4.18 9.37
CA ILE A 16 -3.77 -2.72 9.51
C ILE A 16 -2.54 -2.27 8.74
N PHE A 17 -2.73 -1.39 7.76
CA PHE A 17 -1.66 -0.91 6.90
C PHE A 17 -1.34 0.56 7.12
N ARG A 18 -0.10 0.90 6.78
CA ARG A 18 0.37 2.26 6.56
C ARG A 18 0.87 2.35 5.13
N VAL A 19 0.42 3.37 4.41
CA VAL A 19 0.65 3.51 2.97
C VAL A 19 1.22 4.89 2.68
N LYS A 20 2.23 4.96 1.84
CA LYS A 20 2.73 6.21 1.25
C LYS A 20 2.77 6.07 -0.26
N GLY A 21 2.48 7.17 -0.95
CA GLY A 21 2.47 7.15 -2.39
C GLY A 21 2.41 8.55 -3.00
N LEU A 22 2.27 8.55 -4.31
CA LEU A 22 2.04 9.73 -5.12
C LEU A 22 0.70 9.58 -5.84
N TRP A 23 -0.10 10.63 -5.80
CA TRP A 23 -1.37 10.75 -6.51
C TRP A 23 -1.19 11.75 -7.65
N CYS A 24 -1.58 11.40 -8.88
CA CYS A 24 -1.57 12.35 -9.99
C CYS A 24 -2.98 12.93 -10.23
N THR A 25 -3.18 14.20 -9.88
CA THR A 25 -4.47 14.89 -10.09
C THR A 25 -4.83 15.16 -11.55
N GLN A 26 -3.93 14.85 -12.50
CA GLN A 26 -4.18 15.08 -13.94
C GLN A 26 -5.06 13.99 -14.57
N TYR A 27 -5.22 12.84 -13.92
CA TYR A 27 -5.99 11.73 -14.43
C TYR A 27 -6.99 11.29 -13.37
N GLU A 28 -8.27 11.18 -13.72
CA GLU A 28 -9.35 10.81 -12.78
C GLU A 28 -9.38 9.30 -12.44
N ASN A 29 -8.49 8.50 -13.05
CA ASN A 29 -8.51 7.03 -12.93
C ASN A 29 -7.61 6.52 -11.79
N ILE A 30 -7.96 5.36 -11.24
CA ILE A 30 -7.22 4.68 -10.15
C ILE A 30 -5.76 4.35 -10.53
N ASP A 31 -5.47 4.13 -11.81
CA ASP A 31 -4.10 3.88 -12.31
C ASP A 31 -3.13 5.06 -12.10
N SER A 32 -3.65 6.21 -11.65
CA SER A 32 -2.87 7.41 -11.35
C SER A 32 -2.19 7.40 -9.96
N VAL A 33 -2.39 6.33 -9.18
CA VAL A 33 -1.81 6.14 -7.85
C VAL A 33 -0.55 5.29 -7.89
N GLU A 34 0.57 5.87 -7.48
CA GLU A 34 1.83 5.17 -7.31
C GLU A 34 2.10 4.89 -5.84
N ILE A 35 2.09 3.63 -5.41
CA ILE A 35 2.42 3.25 -4.04
C ILE A 35 3.95 3.15 -3.90
N THR A 36 4.53 4.00 -3.05
CA THR A 36 5.99 4.04 -2.83
C THR A 36 6.44 3.30 -1.57
N SER A 37 5.53 3.10 -0.61
CA SER A 37 5.79 2.30 0.59
C SER A 37 4.51 1.70 1.13
N LEU A 38 4.59 0.41 1.49
CA LEU A 38 3.53 -0.33 2.16
C LEU A 38 4.10 -0.96 3.43
N GLN A 39 3.40 -0.80 4.54
CA GLN A 39 3.75 -1.42 5.82
C GLN A 39 2.51 -2.01 6.47
N ILE A 40 2.65 -3.14 7.16
CA ILE A 40 1.60 -3.75 7.98
C ILE A 40 1.95 -3.64 9.46
N MET A 41 0.95 -3.53 10.32
CA MET A 41 1.15 -3.61 11.77
C MET A 41 1.36 -5.07 12.19
N GLY A 42 2.55 -5.37 12.70
CA GLY A 42 2.85 -6.60 13.44
C GLY A 42 2.78 -6.39 14.95
N THR A 43 3.23 -7.40 15.71
CA THR A 43 3.32 -7.35 17.19
C THR A 43 4.27 -6.27 17.68
N ASP A 44 5.40 -6.11 16.98
CA ASP A 44 6.50 -5.22 17.38
C ASP A 44 6.51 -3.89 16.61
N GLY A 45 5.42 -3.59 15.89
CA GLY A 45 5.23 -2.35 15.16
C GLY A 45 5.11 -2.53 13.65
N TRP A 46 5.52 -1.50 12.89
CA TRP A 46 5.30 -1.45 11.45
C TRP A 46 6.36 -2.23 10.68
N VAL A 47 5.93 -3.29 9.99
CA VAL A 47 6.77 -4.14 9.14
C VAL A 47 6.61 -3.71 7.69
N ARG A 48 7.74 -3.48 7.00
CA ARG A 48 7.73 -3.11 5.57
C ARG A 48 7.40 -4.34 4.72
N ILE A 49 6.47 -4.15 3.79
CA ILE A 49 6.07 -5.16 2.80
C ILE A 49 6.59 -4.72 1.42
N SER A 50 7.13 -5.66 0.67
CA SER A 50 7.67 -5.43 -0.69
C SER A 50 7.67 -6.74 -1.48
N HIS A 51 7.36 -6.66 -2.78
CA HIS A 51 7.45 -7.79 -3.72
C HIS A 51 8.88 -8.35 -3.86
N GLN A 52 9.89 -7.64 -3.36
CA GLN A 52 11.28 -8.12 -3.33
C GLN A 52 11.49 -9.29 -2.37
N TYR A 53 10.54 -9.53 -1.44
CA TYR A 53 10.59 -10.63 -0.50
C TYR A 53 9.45 -11.60 -0.80
N GLU A 54 9.78 -12.86 -1.08
CA GLU A 54 8.82 -13.89 -1.50
C GLU A 54 7.74 -14.15 -0.44
N GLU A 55 8.13 -14.08 0.84
CA GLU A 55 7.23 -14.22 2.00
C GLU A 55 6.11 -13.18 2.04
N ASN A 56 6.34 -12.01 1.42
CA ASN A 56 5.37 -10.91 1.36
C ASN A 56 4.41 -11.04 0.16
N ALA A 57 4.73 -11.87 -0.83
CA ALA A 57 4.01 -11.93 -2.10
C ALA A 57 2.52 -12.23 -1.88
N GLN A 58 2.19 -13.22 -1.06
CA GLN A 58 0.80 -13.59 -0.75
C GLN A 58 0.02 -12.42 -0.12
N CYS A 59 0.62 -11.69 0.82
CA CYS A 59 -0.04 -10.55 1.45
C CYS A 59 -0.33 -9.45 0.41
N ILE A 60 0.64 -9.15 -0.47
CA ILE A 60 0.45 -8.13 -1.50
C ILE A 60 -0.58 -8.56 -2.54
N GLU A 61 -0.55 -9.82 -2.97
CA GLU A 61 -1.52 -10.38 -3.91
C GLU A 61 -2.95 -10.27 -3.38
N THR A 62 -3.18 -10.52 -2.09
CA THR A 62 -4.52 -10.34 -1.48
C THR A 62 -5.00 -8.89 -1.39
N LEU A 63 -4.10 -7.92 -1.54
CA LEU A 63 -4.42 -6.49 -1.53
C LEU A 63 -4.68 -5.94 -2.94
N LEU A 64 -4.18 -6.62 -3.97
CA LEU A 64 -4.48 -6.24 -5.34
C LEU A 64 -5.97 -6.53 -5.60
N PRO A 65 -6.71 -5.59 -6.22
CA PRO A 65 -8.08 -5.85 -6.60
C PRO A 65 -8.10 -7.11 -7.48
N ALA A 66 -8.97 -8.07 -7.13
CA ALA A 66 -9.25 -9.19 -8.02
C ALA A 66 -9.76 -8.59 -9.34
N LEU A 67 -9.02 -8.86 -10.42
CA LEU A 67 -9.39 -8.50 -11.78
C LEU A 67 -10.76 -9.06 -12.16
#